data_AF-A0AAN7Z3D9-F1
#
_entry.id   AF-A0AAN7Z3D9-F1
#
_cell.length_a   1.000
_cell.length_b   1.000
_cell.length_c   1.000
_cell.angle_alpha   90.00
_cell.angle_beta   90.00
_cell.angle_gamma   90.00
#
_symmetry.space_group_name_H-M   'P 1'
#
loop_
_entity.id
_entity.type
_entity.pdbx_description
1 polymer ?
#
loop_
_entity_poly.entity_id
_entity_poly.type
_entity_poly.pdbx_seq_one_letter_code
_entity_poly.pdbx_strand_id
1 'polypeptide(L)'
;MANARALGENNLSVLKRKPSDLRRYMAWTAETKAHYGSMTNYLLNHRLPKAWGSPPFMPASSVPFDDPSDYSVLINDWPYGLTPDISHIVVWSRTIIDTEPETGDTTAESRQVIADFCEKILCGQARSRWSG
;
A
#
# COMPACT_ATOMS: atom_id res chain seq x y z
N MET A 1 -12.39 -16.14 -8.21
CA MET A 1 -11.98 -16.51 -9.58
C MET A 1 -11.72 -15.28 -10.47
N ALA A 2 -12.68 -14.37 -10.68
CA ALA A 2 -12.49 -13.22 -11.58
C ALA A 2 -11.38 -12.23 -11.16
N ASN A 3 -11.27 -11.90 -9.87
CA ASN A 3 -10.30 -10.91 -9.38
C ASN A 3 -8.83 -11.39 -9.49
N ALA A 4 -8.58 -12.69 -9.28
CA ALA A 4 -7.22 -13.24 -9.36
C ALA A 4 -6.66 -13.22 -10.79
N ARG A 5 -7.52 -13.48 -11.79
CA ARG A 5 -7.13 -13.39 -13.20
C ARG A 5 -6.83 -11.96 -13.63
N ALA A 6 -7.64 -10.99 -13.20
CA ALA A 6 -7.41 -9.58 -13.52
C ALA A 6 -6.12 -9.01 -12.90
N LEU A 7 -5.73 -9.48 -11.72
CA LEU A 7 -4.42 -9.16 -11.12
C LEU A 7 -3.26 -9.70 -11.96
N GLY A 8 -3.37 -10.93 -12.48
CA GLY A 8 -2.37 -11.52 -13.36
C GLY A 8 -2.24 -10.82 -14.73
N GLU A 9 -3.30 -10.14 -15.18
CA GLU A 9 -3.31 -9.33 -16.41
C GLU A 9 -3.00 -7.83 -16.13
N ASN A 10 -2.55 -7.48 -14.92
CA ASN A 10 -2.34 -6.11 -14.43
C ASN A 10 -3.55 -5.16 -14.63
N ASN A 11 -4.75 -5.72 -14.73
CA ASN A 11 -5.99 -4.97 -14.93
C ASN A 11 -6.59 -4.55 -13.58
N LEU A 12 -6.01 -3.51 -12.98
CA LEU A 12 -6.44 -2.98 -11.68
C LEU A 12 -7.84 -2.33 -11.73
N SER A 13 -8.36 -2.02 -12.91
CA SER A 13 -9.65 -1.32 -13.09
C SER A 13 -10.87 -2.11 -12.57
N VAL A 14 -10.71 -3.43 -12.40
CA VAL A 14 -11.77 -4.29 -11.85
C VAL A 14 -11.88 -4.18 -10.33
N LEU A 15 -10.84 -3.68 -9.65
CA LEU A 15 -10.78 -3.55 -8.21
C LEU A 15 -11.57 -2.31 -7.76
N LYS A 16 -12.88 -2.47 -7.64
CA LYS A 16 -13.81 -1.38 -7.30
C LYS A 16 -14.27 -1.46 -5.85
N ARG A 17 -14.56 -0.30 -5.27
CA ARG A 17 -15.29 -0.20 -3.99
C ARG A 17 -16.77 -0.43 -4.23
N LYS A 18 -17.48 -0.90 -3.19
CA LYS A 18 -18.95 -0.89 -3.20
C LYS A 18 -19.42 0.58 -3.33
N PRO A 19 -20.51 0.87 -4.06
CA PRO A 19 -20.96 2.25 -4.27
C PRO A 19 -21.23 3.04 -2.98
N SER A 20 -21.72 2.38 -1.93
CA SER A 20 -21.90 2.99 -0.59
C SER A 20 -20.57 3.42 0.03
N ASP A 21 -19.55 2.58 -0.08
CA ASP A 21 -18.24 2.83 0.51
C ASP A 21 -17.48 3.87 -0.31
N LEU A 22 -17.69 3.91 -1.63
CA LEU A 22 -17.17 4.98 -2.47
C LEU A 22 -17.72 6.35 -2.04
N ARG A 23 -19.02 6.48 -1.79
CA ARG A 23 -19.61 7.74 -1.30
C ARG A 23 -19.04 8.17 0.05
N ARG A 24 -18.94 7.24 1.00
CA ARG A 24 -18.34 7.48 2.31
C ARG A 24 -16.87 7.90 2.20
N TYR A 25 -16.11 7.22 1.34
CA TYR A 25 -14.71 7.55 1.06
C TYR A 25 -14.57 8.97 0.49
N MET A 26 -15.44 9.38 -0.43
CA MET A 26 -15.42 10.73 -1.00
C MET A 26 -15.71 11.80 0.06
N ALA A 27 -16.74 11.59 0.90
CA ALA A 27 -17.06 12.50 2.00
C ALA A 27 -15.89 12.63 2.98
N TRP A 28 -15.37 11.49 3.44
CA TRP A 28 -14.20 11.45 4.31
C TRP A 28 -12.97 12.12 3.70
N THR A 29 -12.72 11.91 2.41
CA THR A 29 -11.59 12.53 1.69
C THR A 29 -11.73 14.05 1.67
N ALA A 30 -12.94 14.57 1.42
CA ALA A 30 -13.20 16.00 1.40
C ALA A 30 -12.99 16.63 2.79
N GLU A 31 -13.56 16.03 3.83
CA GLU A 31 -13.40 16.48 5.22
C GLU A 31 -11.94 16.45 5.68
N THR A 32 -11.24 15.35 5.38
CA THR A 32 -9.82 15.18 5.73
C THR A 32 -8.95 16.24 5.05
N LYS A 33 -9.17 16.49 3.76
CA LYS A 33 -8.44 17.55 3.03
C LYS A 33 -8.74 18.93 3.60
N ALA A 34 -10.00 19.21 3.96
CA ALA A 34 -10.37 20.49 4.56
C ALA A 34 -9.69 20.71 5.92
N HIS A 35 -9.55 19.66 6.73
CA HIS A 35 -8.96 19.76 8.07
C HIS A 35 -7.42 19.78 8.06
N TYR A 36 -6.78 18.95 7.23
CA TYR A 36 -5.32 18.77 7.24
C TYR A 36 -4.60 19.49 6.07
N GLY A 37 -5.36 20.15 5.19
CA GLY A 37 -4.87 20.79 3.97
C GLY A 37 -4.56 19.81 2.83
N SER A 38 -4.10 18.59 3.14
CA SER A 38 -3.85 17.54 2.15
C SER A 38 -3.99 16.14 2.76
N MET A 39 -4.18 15.14 1.89
CA MET A 39 -4.16 13.74 2.33
C MET A 39 -2.77 13.32 2.82
N THR A 40 -1.70 13.81 2.18
CA THR A 40 -0.31 13.58 2.60
C THR A 40 -0.09 14.04 4.03
N ASN A 41 -0.56 15.25 4.38
CA ASN A 41 -0.45 15.76 5.75
C ASN A 41 -1.20 14.86 6.73
N TYR A 42 -2.42 14.43 6.41
CA TYR A 42 -3.15 13.48 7.26
C TYR A 42 -2.36 12.18 7.49
N LEU A 43 -1.79 11.60 6.42
CA LEU A 43 -1.00 10.38 6.51
C LEU A 43 0.22 10.55 7.42
N LEU A 44 1.00 11.63 7.25
CA LEU A 44 2.16 11.92 8.11
C LEU A 44 1.74 12.24 9.57
N ASN A 45 0.58 12.86 9.76
CA ASN A 45 0.08 13.21 11.07
C ASN A 45 -0.55 12.04 11.83
N HIS A 46 -1.09 11.03 11.16
CA HIS A 46 -1.89 10.01 11.84
C HIS A 46 -1.54 8.56 11.52
N ARG A 47 -0.85 8.29 10.41
CA ARG A 47 -0.74 6.93 9.87
C ARG A 47 0.69 6.45 9.72
N LEU A 48 1.56 7.29 9.16
CA LEU A 48 2.95 6.95 8.89
C LEU A 48 3.82 7.14 10.14
N PRO A 49 4.95 6.42 10.26
CA PRO A 49 5.88 6.57 11.37
C PRO A 49 6.33 8.02 11.54
N LYS A 50 6.24 8.55 12.77
CA LYS A 50 6.65 9.94 13.08
C LYS A 50 8.10 10.23 12.77
N ALA A 51 8.95 9.22 12.88
CA ALA A 51 10.37 9.31 12.56
C ALA A 51 10.64 9.62 11.07
N TRP A 52 9.66 9.44 10.17
CA TRP A 52 9.83 9.79 8.76
C TRP A 52 9.83 11.30 8.51
N GLY A 53 9.27 12.09 9.42
CA GLY A 53 9.21 13.54 9.28
C GLY A 53 8.41 13.98 8.06
N SER A 54 8.91 14.99 7.35
CA SER A 54 8.28 15.56 6.15
C SER A 54 9.15 15.28 4.91
N PRO A 55 8.54 15.14 3.71
CA PRO A 55 9.29 14.97 2.48
C PRO A 55 10.13 16.22 2.12
N PRO A 56 11.24 16.07 1.36
CA PRO A 56 11.72 14.82 0.77
C PRO A 56 12.28 13.86 1.82
N PHE A 57 11.97 12.57 1.68
CA PHE A 57 12.45 11.55 2.61
C PHE A 57 13.90 11.17 2.29
N MET A 58 14.67 10.89 3.34
CA MET A 58 15.99 10.27 3.24
C MET A 58 15.88 8.83 3.75
N PRO A 59 15.78 7.83 2.86
CA PRO A 59 15.75 6.45 3.28
C PRO A 59 17.11 6.03 3.86
N ALA A 60 17.10 5.05 4.76
CA ALA A 60 18.31 4.45 5.31
C ALA A 60 18.99 3.51 4.30
N SER A 61 18.21 2.84 3.45
CA SER A 61 18.69 1.98 2.36
C SER A 61 18.24 2.49 1.00
N SER A 62 19.12 2.33 0.00
CA SER A 62 18.79 2.55 -1.41
C SER A 62 17.98 1.40 -2.01
N VAL A 63 17.86 0.26 -1.30
CA VAL A 63 17.10 -0.90 -1.76
C VAL A 63 15.71 -0.88 -1.13
N PRO A 64 14.61 -0.95 -1.91
CA PRO A 64 13.27 -0.99 -1.35
C PRO A 64 13.10 -2.14 -0.36
N PHE A 65 12.49 -1.84 0.78
CA PHE A 65 12.15 -2.79 1.86
C PHE A 65 13.31 -3.47 2.60
N ASP A 66 14.55 -3.08 2.33
CA ASP A 66 15.74 -3.63 2.98
C ASP A 66 15.85 -3.20 4.45
N ASP A 67 15.63 -1.92 4.74
CA ASP A 67 15.61 -1.39 6.11
C ASP A 67 14.17 -1.29 6.66
N PRO A 68 13.86 -1.89 7.83
CA PRO A 68 12.54 -1.81 8.46
C PRO A 68 12.08 -0.39 8.81
N SER A 69 12.99 0.57 8.94
CA SER A 69 12.64 1.98 9.14
C SER A 69 12.18 2.68 7.86
N ASP A 70 12.38 2.08 6.69
CA ASP A 70 12.03 2.64 5.38
C ASP A 70 10.66 2.22 4.85
N TYR A 71 9.93 1.33 5.53
CA TYR A 71 8.59 0.97 5.11
C TYR A 71 7.57 0.89 6.25
N SER A 72 6.29 0.95 5.89
CA SER A 72 5.18 0.79 6.82
C SER A 72 4.04 0.01 6.17
N VAL A 73 3.59 -1.06 6.84
CA VAL A 73 2.50 -1.93 6.38
C VAL A 73 1.23 -1.56 7.15
N LEU A 74 0.20 -1.11 6.44
CA LEU A 74 -1.05 -0.64 7.03
C LEU A 74 -2.25 -1.37 6.42
N ILE A 75 -3.27 -1.65 7.23
CA ILE A 75 -4.58 -2.05 6.70
C ILE A 75 -5.23 -0.82 6.06
N ASN A 76 -5.81 -0.99 4.87
CA ASN A 76 -6.51 0.06 4.17
C ASN A 76 -7.87 0.32 4.85
N ASP A 77 -8.09 1.54 5.36
CA ASP A 77 -9.37 1.93 5.96
C ASP A 77 -10.54 1.92 4.97
N TRP A 78 -10.22 2.03 3.68
CA TRP A 78 -11.17 2.05 2.58
C TRP A 78 -10.90 0.89 1.62
N PRO A 79 -11.11 -0.36 2.07
CA PRO A 79 -10.80 -1.54 1.28
C PRO A 79 -11.64 -1.60 0.01
N TYR A 80 -11.20 -2.39 -0.96
CA TYR A 80 -12.02 -2.67 -2.14
C TYR A 80 -13.16 -3.62 -1.77
N GLY A 81 -14.20 -3.67 -2.60
CA GLY A 81 -15.36 -4.54 -2.42
C GLY A 81 -15.05 -6.01 -2.71
N LEU A 82 -13.94 -6.51 -2.18
CA LEU A 82 -13.50 -7.89 -2.27
C LEU A 82 -14.30 -8.75 -1.28
N THR A 83 -14.11 -10.06 -1.35
CA THR A 83 -14.74 -11.00 -0.44
C THR A 83 -14.23 -10.78 1.00
N PRO A 84 -15.03 -11.06 2.05
CA PRO A 84 -14.66 -10.74 3.44
C PRO A 84 -13.38 -11.42 3.96
N ASP A 85 -12.95 -12.49 3.30
CA ASP A 85 -11.71 -13.24 3.55
C ASP A 85 -10.46 -12.58 2.95
N ILE A 86 -10.61 -11.49 2.18
CA ILE A 86 -9.50 -10.77 1.59
C ILE A 86 -9.26 -9.46 2.35
N SER A 87 -8.08 -9.34 2.95
CA SER A 87 -7.61 -8.09 3.57
C SER A 87 -6.92 -7.20 2.54
N HIS A 88 -7.35 -5.93 2.45
CA HIS A 88 -6.66 -4.92 1.63
C HIS A 88 -5.62 -4.21 2.49
N ILE A 89 -4.34 -4.42 2.17
CA ILE A 89 -3.19 -3.82 2.85
C ILE A 89 -2.54 -2.80 1.91
N VAL A 90 -1.99 -1.72 2.46
CA VAL A 90 -1.15 -0.75 1.77
C VAL A 90 0.24 -0.78 2.40
N VAL A 91 1.26 -0.93 1.57
CA VAL A 91 2.67 -0.86 1.98
C VAL A 91 3.22 0.49 1.50
N TRP A 92 3.70 1.29 2.42
CA TRP A 92 4.38 2.56 2.15
C TRP A 92 5.88 2.35 2.18
N SER A 93 6.61 2.97 1.25
CA SER A 93 8.08 2.93 1.17
C SER A 93 8.64 4.36 1.11
N ARG A 94 9.73 4.61 1.85
CA ARG A 94 10.57 5.82 1.70
C ARG A 94 11.54 5.70 0.54
N THR A 95 11.98 4.49 0.23
CA THR A 95 12.82 4.19 -0.92
C THR A 95 11.96 4.13 -2.18
N ILE A 96 12.45 4.76 -3.26
CA ILE A 96 11.76 4.76 -4.55
C ILE A 96 11.77 3.32 -5.11
N ILE A 97 10.62 2.89 -5.62
CA ILE A 97 10.48 1.62 -6.33
C ILE A 97 10.48 1.96 -7.81
N ASP A 98 11.46 1.41 -8.53
CA ASP A 98 11.65 1.74 -9.94
C ASP A 98 10.53 1.16 -10.81
N THR A 99 10.11 1.96 -11.78
CA THR A 99 9.10 1.63 -12.78
C THR A 99 9.64 1.81 -14.19
N GLU A 100 9.16 0.99 -15.11
CA GLU A 100 9.42 1.10 -16.54
C GLU A 100 8.90 2.46 -17.07
N PRO A 101 9.74 3.31 -17.69
CA PRO A 101 9.33 4.65 -18.12
C PRO A 101 8.15 4.67 -19.09
N GLU A 102 8.05 3.67 -19.96
CA GLU A 102 7.04 3.61 -21.03
C GLU A 102 5.65 3.18 -20.54
N THR A 103 5.60 2.27 -19.56
CA THR A 103 4.34 1.66 -19.11
C THR A 103 3.92 2.12 -17.72
N GLY A 104 4.86 2.64 -16.93
CA GLY A 104 4.67 2.92 -15.51
C GLY A 104 4.53 1.67 -14.64
N ASP A 105 4.72 0.48 -15.21
CA ASP A 105 4.71 -0.78 -14.45
C ASP A 105 6.02 -0.95 -13.68
N THR A 106 6.04 -1.75 -12.62
CA THR A 106 7.27 -2.03 -11.88
C THR A 106 8.29 -2.74 -12.77
N THR A 107 9.56 -2.35 -12.70
CA THR A 107 10.64 -3.08 -13.38
C THR A 107 10.70 -4.54 -12.92
N ALA A 108 11.35 -5.41 -13.69
CA ALA A 108 11.50 -6.81 -13.34
C ALA A 108 12.22 -6.98 -11.98
N GLU A 109 13.25 -6.18 -11.73
CA GLU A 109 14.03 -6.17 -10.50
C GLU A 109 13.17 -5.70 -9.31
N SER A 110 12.46 -4.57 -9.45
CA SER A 110 11.54 -4.07 -8.42
C SER A 110 10.42 -5.06 -8.12
N ARG A 111 9.90 -5.74 -9.16
CA ARG A 111 8.86 -6.77 -9.00
C ARG A 111 9.37 -7.96 -8.18
N GLN A 112 10.61 -8.39 -8.38
CA GLN A 112 11.21 -9.45 -7.58
C GLN A 112 11.38 -9.01 -6.12
N VAL A 113 11.89 -7.79 -5.88
CA VAL A 113 12.04 -7.23 -4.53
C VAL A 113 10.70 -7.17 -3.79
N ILE A 114 9.62 -6.76 -4.46
CA ILE A 114 8.27 -6.75 -3.90
C ILE A 114 7.79 -8.17 -3.59
N ALA A 115 8.04 -9.14 -4.48
CA ALA A 115 7.62 -10.53 -4.29
C ALA A 115 8.31 -11.14 -3.06
N ASP A 116 9.62 -10.98 -2.94
CA ASP A 116 10.43 -11.48 -1.83
C ASP A 116 9.99 -10.85 -0.50
N PHE A 117 9.71 -9.54 -0.51
CA PHE A 117 9.16 -8.84 0.65
C PHE A 117 7.81 -9.42 1.07
N CYS A 118 6.88 -9.62 0.13
CA CYS A 118 5.56 -10.17 0.41
C CYS A 118 5.66 -11.59 1.00
N GLU A 119 6.52 -12.44 0.45
CA GLU A 119 6.73 -13.79 0.95
C GLU A 119 7.27 -13.78 2.39
N LYS A 120 8.31 -12.99 2.64
CA LYS A 120 8.98 -12.93 3.94
C LYS A 120 8.11 -12.30 5.03
N ILE A 121 7.45 -11.17 4.73
CA ILE A 121 6.78 -10.35 5.75
C ILE A 121 5.29 -10.65 5.84
N LEU A 122 4.58 -10.75 4.71
CA LEU A 122 3.12 -10.89 4.71
C LEU A 122 2.69 -12.36 4.82
N CYS A 123 3.34 -13.25 4.09
CA CYS A 123 3.07 -14.69 4.17
C CYS A 123 3.77 -15.35 5.38
N GLY A 124 4.98 -14.90 5.71
CA GLY A 124 5.73 -15.37 6.89
C GLY A 124 5.01 -15.08 8.21
N GLN A 125 4.46 -13.87 8.39
CA GLN A 125 3.70 -13.51 9.60
C GLN A 125 2.33 -14.17 9.70
N ALA A 126 1.71 -14.52 8.56
CA ALA A 126 0.48 -15.30 8.59
C ALA A 126 0.70 -16.66 9.27
N ARG A 127 1.85 -17.31 9.09
CA ARG A 127 2.12 -18.61 9.74
C ARG A 127 2.34 -18.51 11.25
N SER A 128 2.97 -17.44 11.74
CA SER A 128 3.26 -17.29 13.17
C SER A 128 2.03 -16.91 14.01
N ARG A 129 1.03 -16.25 13.42
CA ARG A 129 -0.17 -15.75 14.12
C ARG A 129 -1.27 -16.81 14.34
N TRP A 130 -1.17 -17.98 13.73
CA TRP A 130 -2.13 -19.10 13.87
C TRP A 130 -1.49 -20.39 14.44
N SER A 131 -0.30 -20.27 15.01
CA SER A 131 0.44 -21.38 15.66
C SER A 131 0.41 -21.31 17.19
N GLY A 132 -0.49 -20.50 17.77
CA GLY A 132 -0.63 -20.29 19.21
C GLY A 132 -2.08 -20.35 19.66
#